data_AF-A0A8T5MPW5-F1
#
_entry.id   AF-A0A8T5MPW5-F1
#
_cell.length_a   1.000
_cell.length_b   1.000
_cell.length_c   1.000
_cell.angle_alpha   90.00
_cell.angle_beta   90.00
_cell.angle_gamma   90.00
#
_symmetry.space_group_name_H-M   'P 1'
#
loop_
_entity.id
_entity.type
_entity.pdbx_description
1 polymer ?
#
loop_
_entity_poly.entity_id
_entity_poly.type
_entity_poly.pdbx_seq_one_letter_code
_entity_poly.pdbx_strand_id
1 'polypeptide(L)'
;MKLSCFYGSQGRSKKDVVQELARKDLIEFFKNTDEPYHMKQIQVLFEGKRPEGRPEVQYFHWVTDRAVKQLIDEGFLRKIVEKGKYYDVIFVLRSDVRYFKRSIKERIKLIDQYSSPDVTEGLGDYAEELFLIALELNDFEAIGRETNEYMGRKWTETDHDLDYIVERDDIVYGAEVKNTLGYIEAEDFDVLLDICDYLGVKPLCIFRFAPKTKINEIRRRGGFAWIFKTQIYPPGNRTLVNAIYNTMGLPLQIWKRVPDSTVKRFLDWHERQIEK
;
A
#
# COMPACT_ATOMS: atom_id res chain seq x y z
N MET A 1 -54.50 -14.93 -23.72
CA MET A 1 -53.96 -13.57 -23.86
C MET A 1 -52.58 -13.55 -23.18
N LYS A 2 -51.52 -13.66 -23.97
CA LYS A 2 -50.12 -13.62 -23.52
C LYS A 2 -49.75 -12.16 -23.27
N LEU A 3 -49.19 -11.86 -22.10
CA LEU A 3 -48.40 -10.65 -21.88
C LEU A 3 -47.11 -11.06 -21.19
N SER A 4 -46.09 -11.19 -22.03
CA SER A 4 -44.68 -11.27 -21.67
C SER A 4 -44.21 -9.91 -21.16
N CYS A 5 -43.79 -9.83 -19.90
CA CYS A 5 -42.87 -8.79 -19.45
C CYS A 5 -41.51 -9.44 -19.20
N PHE A 6 -40.68 -9.38 -20.24
CA PHE A 6 -39.24 -9.44 -20.14
C PHE A 6 -38.77 -8.30 -19.23
N TYR A 7 -38.32 -8.60 -18.02
CA TYR A 7 -37.34 -7.77 -17.31
C TYR A 7 -36.10 -8.62 -17.09
N GLY A 8 -35.19 -8.52 -18.05
CA GLY A 8 -33.83 -9.00 -17.90
C GLY A 8 -33.08 -8.08 -16.94
N SER A 9 -33.02 -8.43 -15.66
CA SER A 9 -31.99 -7.89 -14.76
C SER A 9 -30.77 -8.82 -14.85
N GLN A 10 -29.83 -8.50 -15.75
CA GLN A 10 -28.49 -9.04 -15.64
C GLN A 10 -27.91 -8.55 -14.31
N GLY A 11 -27.66 -9.48 -13.38
CA GLY A 11 -27.05 -9.18 -12.10
C GLY A 11 -25.64 -8.60 -12.32
N ARG A 12 -25.46 -7.31 -12.04
CA ARG A 12 -24.11 -6.71 -12.02
C ARG A 12 -23.27 -7.44 -10.99
N SER A 13 -22.05 -7.80 -11.36
CA SER A 13 -21.15 -8.45 -10.41
C SER A 13 -20.81 -7.48 -9.27
N LYS A 14 -20.45 -8.02 -8.09
CA LYS A 14 -20.00 -7.20 -6.96
C LYS A 14 -18.83 -6.28 -7.33
N LYS A 15 -17.98 -6.68 -8.29
CA LYS A 15 -16.86 -5.88 -8.80
C LYS A 15 -17.36 -4.63 -9.54
N ASP A 16 -18.41 -4.77 -10.35
CA ASP A 16 -18.99 -3.66 -11.12
C ASP A 16 -19.64 -2.62 -10.20
N VAL A 17 -20.24 -3.06 -9.10
CA VAL A 17 -20.84 -2.15 -8.10
C VAL A 17 -19.77 -1.32 -7.40
N VAL A 18 -18.66 -1.94 -6.97
CA VAL A 18 -17.59 -1.22 -6.26
C VAL A 18 -16.88 -0.23 -7.19
N GLN A 19 -16.64 -0.60 -8.44
CA GLN A 19 -16.08 0.30 -9.44
C GLN A 19 -17.00 1.50 -9.72
N GLU A 20 -18.31 1.27 -9.85
CA GLU A 20 -19.27 2.36 -10.07
C GLU A 20 -19.35 3.33 -8.89
N LEU A 21 -19.23 2.83 -7.65
CA LEU A 21 -19.14 3.69 -6.47
C LEU A 21 -17.86 4.55 -6.49
N ALA A 22 -16.71 3.92 -6.79
CA ALA A 22 -15.45 4.65 -6.92
C ALA A 22 -15.52 5.71 -8.03
N ARG A 23 -16.16 5.39 -9.16
CA ARG A 23 -16.40 6.32 -10.27
C ARG A 23 -17.17 7.55 -9.82
N LYS A 24 -18.27 7.37 -9.09
CA LYS A 24 -19.09 8.48 -8.56
C LYS A 24 -18.29 9.37 -7.60
N ASP A 25 -17.56 8.77 -6.67
CA ASP A 25 -16.74 9.52 -5.72
C ASP A 25 -15.60 10.28 -6.41
N LEU A 26 -15.02 9.70 -7.48
CA LEU A 26 -14.01 10.37 -8.31
C LEU A 26 -14.61 11.54 -9.09
N ILE A 27 -15.81 11.40 -9.66
CA ILE A 27 -16.51 12.51 -10.33
C ILE A 27 -16.69 13.68 -9.35
N GLU A 28 -17.20 13.39 -8.15
CA GLU A 28 -17.42 14.44 -7.14
C GLU A 28 -16.12 15.07 -6.68
N PHE A 29 -15.08 14.28 -6.49
CA PHE A 29 -13.74 14.79 -6.18
C PHE A 29 -13.22 15.74 -7.27
N PHE A 30 -13.27 15.32 -8.53
CA PHE A 30 -12.74 16.11 -9.65
C PHE A 30 -13.59 17.34 -9.97
N LYS A 31 -14.91 17.36 -9.70
CA LYS A 31 -15.73 18.58 -9.84
C LYS A 31 -15.25 19.73 -8.96
N ASN A 32 -14.62 19.41 -7.84
CA ASN A 32 -14.19 20.38 -6.83
C ASN A 32 -12.72 20.81 -7.01
N THR A 33 -12.07 20.45 -8.11
CA THR A 33 -10.67 20.80 -8.36
C THR A 33 -10.37 20.91 -9.86
N ASP A 34 -9.50 21.85 -10.22
CA ASP A 34 -8.92 21.98 -11.56
C ASP A 34 -7.47 21.47 -11.60
N GLU A 35 -6.96 20.93 -10.49
CA GLU A 35 -5.59 20.47 -10.39
C GLU A 35 -5.36 19.15 -11.16
N PRO A 36 -4.18 18.99 -11.77
CA PRO A 36 -3.73 17.69 -12.26
C PRO A 36 -3.26 16.80 -11.11
N TYR A 37 -3.65 15.54 -11.12
CA TYR A 37 -3.23 14.56 -10.12
C TYR A 37 -2.43 13.45 -10.77
N HIS A 38 -1.32 13.07 -10.15
CA HIS A 38 -0.56 11.89 -10.56
C HIS A 38 -1.44 10.64 -10.33
N MET A 39 -1.42 9.66 -11.24
CA MET A 39 -2.23 8.44 -11.12
C MET A 39 -2.00 7.73 -9.77
N LYS A 40 -0.74 7.56 -9.34
CA LYS A 40 -0.44 6.96 -8.02
C LYS A 40 -0.99 7.80 -6.87
N GLN A 41 -0.99 9.12 -7.00
CA GLN A 41 -1.55 10.02 -6.00
C GLN A 41 -3.05 9.78 -5.82
N ILE A 42 -3.83 9.67 -6.91
CA ILE A 42 -5.26 9.35 -6.82
C ILE A 42 -5.50 7.96 -6.22
N GLN A 43 -4.70 6.96 -6.62
CA GLN A 43 -4.78 5.62 -6.07
C GLN A 43 -4.62 5.63 -4.54
N VAL A 44 -3.63 6.37 -4.04
CA VAL A 44 -3.32 6.50 -2.61
C VAL A 44 -4.40 7.33 -1.88
N LEU A 45 -4.85 8.46 -2.44
CA LEU A 45 -5.87 9.30 -1.81
C LEU A 45 -7.22 8.58 -1.62
N PHE A 46 -7.55 7.67 -2.54
CA PHE A 46 -8.75 6.86 -2.47
C PHE A 46 -8.52 5.52 -1.79
N GLU A 47 -7.28 5.18 -1.44
CA GLU A 47 -6.97 3.90 -0.81
C GLU A 47 -7.70 3.80 0.52
N GLY A 48 -8.38 2.69 0.70
CA GLY A 48 -9.05 2.43 1.94
C GLY A 48 -10.33 3.24 2.18
N LYS A 49 -10.70 4.17 1.30
CA LYS A 49 -11.95 4.93 1.36
C LYS A 49 -13.15 4.00 1.28
N ARG A 50 -14.16 4.29 2.08
CA ARG A 50 -15.45 3.58 2.09
C ARG A 50 -16.52 4.50 1.52
N PRO A 51 -17.25 4.08 0.48
CA PRO A 51 -18.34 4.87 -0.06
C PRO A 51 -19.42 5.13 0.99
N GLU A 52 -20.07 6.28 0.88
CA GLU A 52 -21.22 6.61 1.72
C GLU A 52 -22.35 5.57 1.54
N GLY A 53 -22.96 5.18 2.66
CA GLY A 53 -23.99 4.13 2.68
C GLY A 53 -23.49 2.71 2.37
N ARG A 54 -22.17 2.51 2.22
CA ARG A 54 -21.55 1.20 1.88
C ARG A 54 -20.28 0.92 2.69
N PRO A 55 -20.36 0.91 4.04
CA PRO A 55 -19.19 0.73 4.92
C PRO A 55 -18.52 -0.65 4.81
N GLU A 56 -19.17 -1.63 4.17
CA GLU A 56 -18.63 -2.95 3.89
C GLU A 56 -17.62 -2.95 2.72
N VAL A 57 -17.70 -1.93 1.86
CA VAL A 57 -16.85 -1.76 0.67
C VAL A 57 -15.67 -0.86 0.99
N GLN A 58 -14.54 -1.14 0.34
CA GLN A 58 -13.34 -0.35 0.43
C GLN A 58 -12.69 -0.25 -0.95
N TYR A 59 -12.17 0.92 -1.30
CA TYR A 59 -11.41 1.09 -2.54
C TYR A 59 -9.96 0.64 -2.37
N PHE A 60 -9.47 -0.01 -3.42
CA PHE A 60 -8.08 -0.43 -3.57
C PHE A 60 -7.52 0.21 -4.85
N HIS A 61 -6.20 0.24 -5.00
CA HIS A 61 -5.56 0.89 -6.15
C HIS A 61 -6.13 0.44 -7.51
N TRP A 62 -6.39 -0.85 -7.72
CA TRP A 62 -6.94 -1.35 -8.99
C TRP A 62 -8.40 -0.94 -9.21
N VAL A 63 -9.19 -0.73 -8.15
CA VAL A 63 -10.57 -0.24 -8.27
C VAL A 63 -10.53 1.21 -8.74
N THR A 64 -9.69 2.02 -8.09
CA THR A 64 -9.50 3.43 -8.44
C THR A 64 -8.95 3.57 -9.85
N ASP A 65 -7.94 2.78 -10.23
CA ASP A 65 -7.36 2.77 -11.58
C ASP A 65 -8.40 2.47 -12.67
N ARG A 66 -9.22 1.44 -12.48
CA ARG A 66 -10.28 1.08 -13.44
C ARG A 66 -11.35 2.18 -13.55
N ALA A 67 -11.77 2.75 -12.42
CA ALA A 67 -12.72 3.84 -12.41
C ALA A 67 -12.17 5.09 -13.12
N VAL A 68 -10.90 5.43 -12.92
CA VAL A 68 -10.23 6.53 -13.63
C VAL A 68 -10.15 6.25 -15.13
N LYS A 69 -9.77 5.04 -15.54
CA LYS A 69 -9.74 4.64 -16.97
C LYS A 69 -11.11 4.79 -17.63
N GLN A 70 -12.16 4.30 -16.96
CA GLN A 70 -13.52 4.47 -17.45
C GLN A 70 -13.92 5.95 -17.59
N LEU A 71 -13.55 6.81 -16.64
CA LEU A 71 -13.81 8.25 -16.74
C LEU A 71 -13.03 8.94 -17.86
N ILE A 72 -11.87 8.40 -18.24
CA ILE A 72 -11.11 8.84 -19.41
C ILE A 72 -11.84 8.42 -20.70
N ASP A 73 -12.30 7.17 -20.77
CA ASP A 73 -13.05 6.64 -21.92
C ASP A 73 -14.38 7.38 -22.12
N GLU A 74 -15.04 7.79 -21.03
CA GLU A 74 -16.25 8.63 -21.03
C GLU A 74 -15.97 10.11 -21.37
N GLY A 75 -14.71 10.52 -21.48
CA GLY A 75 -14.30 11.89 -21.79
C GLY A 75 -14.44 12.90 -20.64
N PHE A 76 -14.81 12.46 -19.43
CA PHE A 76 -14.88 13.33 -18.24
C PHE A 76 -13.48 13.72 -17.74
N LEU A 77 -12.57 12.76 -17.71
CA LEU A 77 -11.14 12.99 -17.46
C LEU A 77 -10.35 12.87 -18.76
N ARG A 78 -9.14 13.42 -18.76
CA ARG A 78 -8.14 13.12 -19.77
C ARG A 78 -6.83 12.72 -19.12
N LYS A 79 -6.06 11.90 -19.85
CA LYS A 79 -4.73 11.45 -19.46
C LYS A 79 -3.68 12.36 -20.07
N ILE A 80 -2.67 12.72 -19.28
CA ILE A 80 -1.46 13.41 -19.73
C ILE A 80 -0.27 12.56 -19.31
N VAL A 81 0.66 12.32 -20.23
CA VAL A 81 1.90 11.59 -19.96
C VAL A 81 3.05 12.57 -20.13
N GLU A 82 3.88 12.68 -19.10
CA GLU A 82 5.06 13.52 -19.09
C GLU A 82 6.29 12.71 -18.73
N LYS A 83 7.46 13.13 -19.22
CA LYS A 83 8.72 12.50 -18.89
C LYS A 83 9.18 12.99 -17.50
N GLY A 84 9.26 12.07 -16.54
CA GLY A 84 10.04 12.26 -15.32
C GLY A 84 11.50 11.87 -15.53
N LYS A 85 12.33 12.06 -14.50
CA LYS A 85 13.74 11.66 -14.51
C LYS A 85 13.93 10.15 -14.55
N TYR A 86 13.06 9.40 -13.88
CA TYR A 86 13.19 7.95 -13.69
C TYR A 86 12.18 7.13 -14.50
N TYR A 87 10.99 7.69 -14.76
CA TYR A 87 9.91 7.00 -15.47
C TYR A 87 8.90 8.00 -16.05
N ASP A 88 8.00 7.51 -16.89
CA ASP A 88 6.88 8.30 -17.43
C ASP A 88 5.83 8.53 -16.35
N VAL A 89 5.53 9.80 -16.06
CA VAL A 89 4.57 10.19 -15.05
C VAL A 89 3.20 10.41 -15.70
N ILE A 90 2.21 9.67 -15.22
CA ILE A 90 0.84 9.75 -15.73
C ILE A 90 0.02 10.70 -14.84
N PHE A 91 -0.44 11.80 -15.41
CA PHE A 91 -1.39 12.70 -14.78
C PHE A 91 -2.81 12.49 -15.32
N VAL A 92 -3.78 12.74 -14.45
CA VAL A 92 -5.21 12.76 -14.77
C VAL A 92 -5.83 14.04 -14.22
N LEU A 93 -6.74 14.61 -15.00
CA LEU A 93 -7.47 15.85 -14.69
C LEU A 93 -8.75 15.90 -15.52
N ARG A 94 -9.67 16.79 -15.15
CA ARG A 94 -10.88 17.04 -15.96
C ARG A 94 -10.54 17.51 -17.37
N SER A 95 -11.30 17.02 -18.34
CA SER A 95 -11.06 17.29 -19.76
C SER A 95 -11.18 18.77 -20.15
N ASP A 96 -11.95 19.56 -19.40
CA ASP A 96 -12.23 20.98 -19.67
C ASP A 96 -11.18 21.94 -19.07
N VAL A 97 -10.32 21.48 -18.18
CA VAL A 97 -9.24 22.29 -17.59
C VAL A 97 -8.23 22.70 -18.66
N ARG A 98 -7.83 23.97 -18.70
CA ARG A 98 -6.87 24.50 -19.69
C ARG A 98 -5.47 24.77 -19.13
N TYR A 99 -5.38 25.28 -17.90
CA TYR A 99 -4.14 25.81 -17.33
C TYR A 99 -3.52 24.89 -16.28
N PHE A 100 -3.00 23.74 -16.71
CA PHE A 100 -2.47 22.70 -15.81
C PHE A 100 -0.94 22.50 -15.91
N LYS A 101 -0.31 22.97 -17.00
CA LYS A 101 1.10 22.65 -17.32
C LYS A 101 2.08 23.05 -16.22
N ARG A 102 1.83 24.19 -15.56
CA ARG A 102 2.67 24.67 -14.45
C ARG A 102 2.58 23.72 -13.24
N SER A 103 1.37 23.36 -12.83
CA SER A 103 1.16 22.43 -11.70
C SER A 103 1.77 21.05 -11.99
N ILE A 104 1.60 20.54 -13.22
CA ILE A 104 2.28 19.31 -13.66
C ILE A 104 3.80 19.42 -13.50
N LYS A 105 4.43 20.50 -13.99
CA LYS A 105 5.89 20.69 -13.91
C LYS A 105 6.38 20.77 -12.46
N GLU A 106 5.63 21.41 -11.59
CA GLU A 106 5.93 21.49 -10.15
C GLU A 106 5.83 20.11 -9.50
N ARG A 107 4.79 19.33 -9.82
CA ARG A 107 4.61 17.96 -9.32
C ARG A 107 5.67 17.00 -9.84
N ILE A 108 6.08 17.09 -11.11
CA ILE A 108 7.15 16.23 -11.67
C ILE A 108 8.45 16.42 -10.89
N LYS A 109 8.86 17.67 -10.62
CA LYS A 109 10.07 17.94 -9.82
C LYS A 109 10.03 17.24 -8.47
N LEU A 110 8.85 17.24 -7.83
CA LEU A 110 8.68 16.61 -6.53
C LEU A 110 8.66 15.08 -6.63
N ILE A 111 8.00 14.54 -7.65
CA ILE A 111 8.00 13.11 -7.98
C ILE A 111 9.40 12.60 -8.22
N ASP A 112 10.19 13.33 -9.02
CA ASP A 112 11.59 13.00 -9.27
C ASP A 112 12.42 13.02 -7.97
N GLN A 113 12.17 13.97 -7.07
CA GLN A 113 12.88 14.01 -5.78
C GLN A 113 12.58 12.78 -4.91
N TYR A 114 11.31 12.45 -4.70
CA TYR A 114 10.98 11.33 -3.80
C TYR A 114 11.10 9.95 -4.46
N SER A 115 11.21 9.89 -5.78
CA SER A 115 11.40 8.65 -6.53
C SER A 115 12.87 8.37 -6.86
N SER A 116 13.82 9.18 -6.38
CA SER A 116 15.23 8.89 -6.59
C SER A 116 15.65 7.63 -5.83
N PRO A 117 16.50 6.76 -6.41
CA PRO A 117 16.98 5.54 -5.78
C PRO A 117 17.44 5.74 -4.33
N ASP A 118 18.33 6.72 -4.09
CA ASP A 118 18.86 7.04 -2.76
C ASP A 118 17.76 7.36 -1.72
N VAL A 119 16.66 7.97 -2.17
CA VAL A 119 15.52 8.26 -1.29
C VAL A 119 14.73 6.99 -1.09
N THR A 120 14.32 6.30 -2.16
CA THR A 120 13.48 5.12 -2.07
C THR A 120 14.11 3.98 -1.28
N GLU A 121 15.41 3.74 -1.46
CA GLU A 121 16.22 2.77 -0.72
C GLU A 121 16.33 3.19 0.74
N GLY A 122 16.77 4.43 1.00
CA GLY A 122 16.87 4.95 2.37
C GLY A 122 15.53 5.01 3.12
N LEU A 123 14.38 5.05 2.44
CA LEU A 123 13.06 4.89 3.08
C LEU A 123 12.75 3.43 3.46
N GLY A 124 13.20 2.47 2.65
CA GLY A 124 13.12 1.04 2.93
C GLY A 124 13.95 0.69 4.15
N ASP A 125 15.26 0.86 4.04
CA ASP A 125 16.25 0.56 5.09
C ASP A 125 15.86 1.20 6.42
N TYR A 126 15.45 2.47 6.39
CA TYR A 126 15.05 3.17 7.61
C TYR A 126 13.81 2.54 8.25
N ALA A 127 12.83 2.12 7.46
CA ALA A 127 11.63 1.49 8.00
C ALA A 127 11.95 0.10 8.56
N GLU A 128 12.76 -0.69 7.86
CA GLU A 128 13.24 -2.00 8.30
C GLU A 128 13.91 -1.92 9.67
N GLU A 129 14.92 -1.06 9.79
CA GLU A 129 15.63 -0.80 11.05
C GLU A 129 14.69 -0.30 12.16
N LEU A 130 13.78 0.63 11.82
CA LEU A 130 12.86 1.20 12.80
C LEU A 130 11.94 0.15 13.43
N PHE A 131 11.48 -0.81 12.63
CA PHE A 131 10.63 -1.90 13.11
C PHE A 131 11.43 -2.99 13.82
N LEU A 132 12.65 -3.30 13.36
CA LEU A 132 13.54 -4.21 14.08
C LEU A 132 13.85 -3.71 15.48
N ILE A 133 14.25 -2.44 15.62
CA ILE A 133 14.47 -1.79 16.94
C ILE A 133 13.21 -1.86 17.80
N ALA A 134 12.03 -1.64 17.21
CA ALA A 134 10.78 -1.72 17.95
C ALA A 134 10.47 -3.14 18.45
N LEU A 135 10.84 -4.17 17.68
CA LEU A 135 10.72 -5.57 18.09
C LEU A 135 11.70 -5.90 19.21
N GLU A 136 12.98 -5.55 19.05
CA GLU A 136 14.03 -5.80 20.05
C GLU A 136 13.74 -5.11 21.39
N LEU A 137 13.22 -3.88 21.37
CA LEU A 137 12.78 -3.15 22.58
C LEU A 137 11.60 -3.83 23.31
N ASN A 138 10.97 -4.81 22.68
CA ASN A 138 9.88 -5.61 23.25
C ASN A 138 10.26 -7.10 23.29
N ASP A 139 11.53 -7.40 23.55
CA ASP A 139 12.08 -8.73 23.84
C ASP A 139 11.93 -9.75 22.70
N PHE A 140 11.81 -9.28 21.45
CA PHE A 140 11.98 -10.14 20.28
C PHE A 140 13.46 -10.19 19.91
N GLU A 141 14.06 -11.38 19.96
CA GLU A 141 15.45 -11.58 19.57
C GLU A 141 15.57 -11.73 18.05
N ALA A 142 16.47 -10.96 17.42
CA ALA A 142 16.78 -11.10 16.00
C ALA A 142 17.76 -12.25 15.79
N ILE A 143 17.28 -13.36 15.22
CA ILE A 143 18.07 -14.58 14.99
C ILE A 143 18.55 -14.72 13.54
N GLY A 144 18.06 -13.86 12.64
CA GLY A 144 18.52 -13.76 11.26
C GLY A 144 18.16 -12.40 10.65
N ARG A 145 18.99 -11.90 9.75
CA ARG A 145 18.78 -10.65 8.99
C ARG A 145 19.11 -10.91 7.54
N GLU A 146 18.31 -10.36 6.62
CA GLU A 146 18.49 -10.52 5.17
C GLU A 146 18.80 -11.99 4.83
N THR A 147 17.88 -12.88 5.20
CA THR A 147 18.13 -14.32 5.13
C THR A 147 16.92 -15.11 4.67
N ASN A 148 17.21 -16.21 3.97
CA ASN A 148 16.27 -17.24 3.57
C ASN A 148 16.61 -18.61 4.17
N GLU A 149 17.35 -18.62 5.28
CA GLU A 149 17.78 -19.82 5.98
C GLU A 149 17.39 -19.78 7.47
N TYR A 150 16.84 -20.88 7.98
CA TYR A 150 16.51 -21.04 9.39
C TYR A 150 16.55 -22.51 9.82
N MET A 151 17.16 -22.80 10.98
CA MET A 151 17.30 -24.15 11.54
C MET A 151 17.80 -25.21 10.53
N GLY A 152 18.77 -24.85 9.70
CA GLY A 152 19.35 -25.73 8.68
C GLY A 152 18.45 -25.97 7.46
N ARG A 153 17.32 -25.28 7.34
CA ARG A 153 16.49 -25.22 6.12
C ARG A 153 16.82 -23.95 5.36
N LYS A 154 17.20 -24.09 4.10
CA LYS A 154 17.48 -22.96 3.21
C LYS A 154 16.53 -22.97 2.03
N TRP A 155 15.89 -21.83 1.76
CA TRP A 155 15.08 -21.64 0.56
C TRP A 155 15.98 -21.49 -0.65
N THR A 156 15.64 -22.18 -1.75
CA THR A 156 16.47 -22.18 -2.97
C THR A 156 15.67 -21.99 -4.25
N GLU A 157 14.35 -21.84 -4.17
CA GLU A 157 13.53 -21.67 -5.38
C GLU A 157 13.66 -20.27 -5.98
N THR A 158 14.02 -19.28 -5.16
CA THR A 158 14.27 -17.90 -5.58
C THR A 158 15.41 -17.28 -4.77
N ASP A 159 15.96 -16.18 -5.25
CA ASP A 159 16.99 -15.39 -4.54
C ASP A 159 16.43 -14.39 -3.52
N HIS A 160 15.14 -14.51 -3.14
CA HIS A 160 14.52 -13.66 -2.13
C HIS A 160 14.96 -14.05 -0.72
N ASP A 161 15.09 -13.03 0.12
CA ASP A 161 15.38 -13.10 1.55
C ASP A 161 14.24 -12.45 2.34
N LEU A 162 14.08 -12.87 3.60
CA LEU A 162 13.30 -12.12 4.59
C LEU A 162 14.17 -11.00 5.16
N ASP A 163 13.58 -9.84 5.44
CA ASP A 163 14.30 -8.72 6.07
C ASP A 163 14.93 -9.16 7.41
N TYR A 164 14.16 -9.90 8.21
CA TYR A 164 14.66 -10.54 9.43
C TYR A 164 13.78 -11.70 9.91
N ILE A 165 14.40 -12.58 10.69
CA ILE A 165 13.74 -13.60 11.49
C ILE A 165 13.88 -13.20 12.96
N VAL A 166 12.76 -13.14 13.67
CA VAL A 166 12.72 -12.78 15.10
C VAL A 166 11.98 -13.83 15.92
N GLU A 167 12.39 -14.02 17.16
CA GLU A 167 11.82 -15.00 18.08
C GLU A 167 11.46 -14.36 19.43
N ARG A 168 10.31 -14.78 19.96
CA ARG A 168 9.88 -14.48 21.33
C ARG A 168 8.89 -15.54 21.78
N ASP A 169 9.00 -15.98 23.04
CA ASP A 169 8.05 -16.90 23.68
C ASP A 169 7.87 -18.20 22.85
N ASP A 170 8.98 -18.75 22.33
CA ASP A 170 9.05 -19.92 21.42
C ASP A 170 8.26 -19.75 20.11
N ILE A 171 7.91 -18.51 19.74
CA ILE A 171 7.26 -18.19 18.47
C ILE A 171 8.23 -17.44 17.56
N VAL A 172 8.50 -18.03 16.42
CA VAL A 172 9.42 -17.49 15.41
C VAL A 172 8.64 -16.84 14.27
N TYR A 173 9.04 -15.64 13.88
CA TYR A 173 8.44 -14.85 12.82
C TYR A 173 9.43 -14.57 11.70
N GLY A 174 9.02 -14.82 10.46
CA GLY A 174 9.70 -14.32 9.26
C GLY A 174 9.09 -12.99 8.85
N ALA A 175 9.86 -11.91 8.91
CA ALA A 175 9.35 -10.56 8.73
C ALA A 175 9.69 -9.96 7.38
N GLU A 176 8.76 -9.16 6.87
CA GLU A 176 8.91 -8.35 5.65
C GLU A 176 8.32 -6.97 5.88
N VAL A 177 9.08 -5.93 5.58
CA VAL A 177 8.72 -4.52 5.70
C VAL A 177 8.55 -3.92 4.31
N LYS A 178 7.40 -3.30 4.06
CA LYS A 178 7.15 -2.58 2.80
C LYS A 178 6.67 -1.16 3.08
N ASN A 179 7.58 -0.21 2.91
CA ASN A 179 7.37 1.22 3.09
C ASN A 179 7.13 1.98 1.76
N THR A 180 6.40 1.36 0.83
CA THR A 180 6.13 1.95 -0.49
C THR A 180 4.69 2.49 -0.57
N LEU A 181 4.48 3.49 -1.45
CA LEU A 181 3.14 3.97 -1.80
C LEU A 181 2.34 2.93 -2.61
N GLY A 182 3.03 1.98 -3.25
CA GLY A 182 2.41 0.85 -3.92
C GLY A 182 1.84 -0.17 -2.93
N TYR A 183 1.27 -1.24 -3.47
CA TYR A 183 1.14 -2.49 -2.73
C TYR A 183 2.33 -3.36 -3.12
N ILE A 184 2.72 -4.29 -2.26
CA ILE A 184 3.59 -5.40 -2.65
C ILE A 184 2.96 -6.11 -3.86
N GLU A 185 3.78 -6.48 -4.84
CA GLU A 185 3.32 -7.22 -6.02
C GLU A 185 2.78 -8.60 -5.62
N ALA A 186 2.02 -9.24 -6.51
CA ALA A 186 1.37 -10.52 -6.17
C ALA A 186 2.42 -11.61 -5.98
N GLU A 187 3.36 -11.68 -6.91
CA GLU A 187 4.43 -12.67 -6.97
C GLU A 187 5.36 -12.56 -5.75
N ASP A 188 5.85 -11.36 -5.43
CA ASP A 188 6.71 -11.13 -4.25
C ASP A 188 6.00 -11.51 -2.94
N PHE A 189 4.70 -11.26 -2.86
CA PHE A 189 3.90 -11.61 -1.70
C PHE A 189 3.71 -13.12 -1.55
N ASP A 190 3.49 -13.83 -2.66
CA ASP A 190 3.35 -15.28 -2.64
C ASP A 190 4.68 -15.93 -2.24
N VAL A 191 5.81 -15.47 -2.81
CA VAL A 191 7.16 -15.93 -2.47
C VAL A 191 7.46 -15.72 -0.98
N LEU A 192 7.18 -14.54 -0.43
CA LEU A 192 7.35 -14.25 1.01
C LEU A 192 6.66 -15.30 1.89
N LEU A 193 5.41 -15.63 1.57
CA LEU A 193 4.65 -16.57 2.39
C LEU A 193 5.14 -18.00 2.21
N ASP A 194 5.58 -18.36 1.02
CA ASP A 194 6.12 -19.69 0.72
C ASP A 194 7.47 -19.92 1.40
N ILE A 195 8.32 -18.88 1.48
CA ILE A 195 9.54 -18.89 2.30
C ILE A 195 9.18 -19.14 3.77
N CYS A 196 8.21 -18.41 4.32
CA CYS A 196 7.78 -18.59 5.70
C CYS A 196 7.32 -20.03 5.98
N ASP A 197 6.47 -20.59 5.11
CA ASP A 197 5.97 -21.95 5.24
C ASP A 197 7.09 -23.00 5.16
N TYR A 198 8.04 -22.82 4.22
CA TYR A 198 9.17 -23.72 4.05
C TYR A 198 10.11 -23.72 5.27
N LEU A 199 10.44 -22.52 5.76
CA LEU A 199 11.29 -22.34 6.95
C LEU A 199 10.58 -22.74 8.25
N GLY A 200 9.25 -22.84 8.24
CA GLY A 200 8.46 -23.19 9.43
C GLY A 200 8.30 -22.01 10.40
N VAL A 201 8.32 -20.78 9.89
CA VAL A 201 8.17 -19.53 10.67
C VAL A 201 6.84 -18.86 10.35
N LYS A 202 6.29 -18.08 11.28
CA LYS A 202 5.02 -17.35 11.05
C LYS A 202 5.28 -16.06 10.27
N PRO A 203 4.48 -15.73 9.22
CA PRO A 203 4.71 -14.51 8.47
C PRO A 203 4.35 -13.25 9.30
N LEU A 204 5.28 -12.30 9.39
CA LEU A 204 5.08 -10.98 9.98
C LEU A 204 5.23 -9.89 8.91
N CYS A 205 4.12 -9.50 8.30
CA CYS A 205 4.12 -8.55 7.19
C CYS A 205 3.87 -7.12 7.68
N ILE A 206 4.90 -6.30 7.69
CA ILE A 206 4.89 -4.91 8.18
C ILE A 206 4.75 -3.95 6.99
N PHE A 207 3.51 -3.70 6.59
CA PHE A 207 3.23 -2.98 5.34
C PHE A 207 2.60 -1.61 5.60
N ARG A 208 2.94 -0.61 4.78
CA ARG A 208 2.23 0.66 4.76
C ARG A 208 0.73 0.42 4.57
N PHE A 209 0.38 -0.38 3.57
CA PHE A 209 -1.00 -0.78 3.32
C PHE A 209 -1.05 -2.14 2.63
N ALA A 210 -2.12 -2.89 2.85
CA ALA A 210 -2.37 -4.13 2.12
C ALA A 210 -3.87 -4.34 1.88
N PRO A 211 -4.26 -4.94 0.74
CA PRO A 211 -5.62 -5.38 0.53
C PRO A 211 -6.11 -6.39 1.57
N LYS A 212 -7.41 -6.39 1.87
CA LYS A 212 -8.02 -7.34 2.81
C LYS A 212 -7.77 -8.80 2.43
N THR A 213 -7.67 -9.11 1.13
CA THR A 213 -7.37 -10.47 0.65
C THR A 213 -6.01 -10.93 1.12
N LYS A 214 -4.95 -10.12 0.92
CA LYS A 214 -3.59 -10.40 1.41
C LYS A 214 -3.54 -10.50 2.94
N ILE A 215 -4.22 -9.59 3.65
CA ILE A 215 -4.32 -9.64 5.13
C ILE A 215 -4.95 -10.96 5.62
N ASN A 216 -6.02 -11.41 4.97
CA ASN A 216 -6.68 -12.66 5.33
C ASN A 216 -5.78 -13.87 5.05
N GLU A 217 -4.97 -13.80 4.00
CA GLU A 217 -4.04 -14.86 3.64
C GLU A 217 -2.92 -15.02 4.67
N ILE A 218 -2.28 -13.93 5.07
CA ILE A 218 -1.30 -13.92 6.17
C ILE A 218 -1.89 -14.57 7.42
N ARG A 219 -3.12 -14.20 7.79
CA ARG A 219 -3.82 -14.75 8.97
C ARG A 219 -4.11 -16.25 8.86
N ARG A 220 -4.40 -16.75 7.65
CA ARG A 220 -4.63 -18.19 7.44
C ARG A 220 -3.36 -19.01 7.67
N ARG A 221 -2.19 -18.43 7.39
CA ARG A 221 -0.87 -19.01 7.71
C ARG A 221 -0.41 -18.72 9.15
N GLY A 222 -1.33 -18.29 10.02
CA GLY A 222 -1.04 -17.99 11.43
C GLY A 222 -0.21 -16.73 11.67
N GLY A 223 0.02 -15.92 10.64
CA GLY A 223 0.82 -14.70 10.72
C GLY A 223 0.05 -13.43 11.07
N PHE A 224 0.77 -12.31 11.03
CA PHE A 224 0.24 -10.99 11.35
C PHE A 224 0.55 -9.95 10.27
N ALA A 225 -0.46 -9.13 9.93
CA ALA A 225 -0.32 -8.00 9.02
C ALA A 225 -0.27 -6.69 9.82
N TRP A 226 0.93 -6.13 9.97
CA TRP A 226 1.18 -4.91 10.72
C TRP A 226 1.03 -3.66 9.84
N ILE A 227 -0.22 -3.22 9.65
CA ILE A 227 -0.53 -2.06 8.77
C ILE A 227 -0.30 -0.71 9.46
N PHE A 228 0.55 0.16 8.90
CA PHE A 228 0.90 1.48 9.46
C PHE A 228 0.41 2.72 8.68
N LYS A 229 -0.20 2.55 7.51
CA LYS A 229 -0.96 3.52 6.68
C LYS A 229 -0.21 4.72 6.10
N THR A 230 0.89 5.15 6.69
CA THR A 230 1.66 6.32 6.22
C THR A 230 3.03 5.90 5.74
N GLN A 231 3.52 6.40 4.60
CA GLN A 231 4.91 6.15 4.24
C GLN A 231 5.83 6.87 5.24
N ILE A 232 6.80 6.13 5.77
CA ILE A 232 7.69 6.56 6.84
C ILE A 232 8.91 7.22 6.22
N TYR A 233 9.28 8.40 6.71
CA TYR A 233 10.49 9.11 6.35
C TYR A 233 11.44 9.23 7.55
N PRO A 234 12.76 9.15 7.33
CA PRO A 234 13.72 9.38 8.39
C PRO A 234 13.73 10.85 8.85
N PRO A 235 14.14 11.11 10.11
CA PRO A 235 14.44 12.46 10.58
C PRO A 235 15.38 13.19 9.61
N GLY A 236 15.16 14.49 9.42
CA GLY A 236 15.88 15.31 8.44
C GLY A 236 15.12 15.59 7.14
N ASN A 237 14.13 14.76 6.78
CA ASN A 237 13.35 14.91 5.54
C ASN A 237 12.15 15.86 5.64
N ARG A 238 12.08 16.73 6.65
CA ARG A 238 10.89 17.57 6.94
C ARG A 238 10.49 18.46 5.77
N THR A 239 11.46 19.07 5.11
CA THR A 239 11.21 19.94 3.96
C THR A 239 10.57 19.18 2.81
N LEU A 240 11.11 17.99 2.48
CA LEU A 240 10.57 17.14 1.42
C LEU A 240 9.18 16.62 1.77
N VAL A 241 8.99 16.08 2.98
CA VAL A 241 7.68 15.58 3.44
C VAL A 241 6.61 16.67 3.41
N ASN A 242 6.92 17.87 3.89
CA ASN A 242 6.00 19.00 3.85
C ASN A 242 5.67 19.41 2.41
N ALA A 243 6.66 19.42 1.51
CA ALA A 243 6.43 19.72 0.10
C ALA A 243 5.49 18.69 -0.54
N ILE A 244 5.71 17.39 -0.29
CA ILE A 244 4.85 16.32 -0.82
C ILE A 244 3.46 16.38 -0.22
N TYR A 245 3.33 16.59 1.08
CA TYR A 245 2.03 16.73 1.72
C TYR A 245 1.24 17.93 1.18
N ASN A 246 1.85 19.11 1.14
CA ASN A 246 1.16 20.33 0.69
C ASN A 246 0.80 20.30 -0.79
N THR A 247 1.62 19.66 -1.63
CA THR A 247 1.41 19.62 -3.09
C THR A 247 0.52 18.43 -3.49
N MET A 248 0.77 17.25 -2.91
CA MET A 248 0.17 15.99 -3.35
C MET A 248 -0.82 15.38 -2.36
N GLY A 249 -0.85 15.85 -1.10
CA GLY A 249 -1.75 15.31 -0.07
C GLY A 249 -1.47 13.85 0.31
N LEU A 250 -0.28 13.34 0.01
CA LEU A 250 0.05 11.94 0.28
C LEU A 250 0.20 11.69 1.80
N PRO A 251 -0.21 10.50 2.30
CA PRO A 251 -0.12 10.14 3.71
C PRO A 251 1.32 9.77 4.06
N LEU A 252 2.12 10.78 4.42
CA LEU A 252 3.53 10.63 4.79
C LEU A 252 3.75 11.11 6.22
N GLN A 253 4.70 10.48 6.94
CA GLN A 253 5.09 10.93 8.27
C GLN A 253 6.58 10.73 8.51
N ILE A 254 7.15 11.60 9.35
CA ILE A 254 8.48 11.39 9.90
C ILE A 254 8.33 10.66 11.23
N TRP A 255 8.88 9.46 11.31
CA TRP A 255 8.91 8.71 12.56
C TRP A 255 10.32 8.79 13.14
N LYS A 256 10.40 8.78 14.48
CA LYS A 256 11.65 8.58 15.22
C LYS A 256 11.69 7.22 15.91
N ARG A 257 10.51 6.64 16.11
CA ARG A 257 10.22 5.32 16.67
C ARG A 257 8.86 4.88 16.13
N VAL A 258 8.60 3.58 16.11
CA VAL A 258 7.25 3.06 15.84
C VAL A 258 6.30 3.56 16.94
N PRO A 259 5.11 4.08 16.62
CA PRO A 259 4.16 4.54 17.63
C PRO A 259 3.73 3.41 18.58
N ASP A 260 3.70 3.69 19.89
CA ASP A 260 3.40 2.71 20.94
C ASP A 260 2.04 2.01 20.72
N SER A 261 1.03 2.73 20.23
CA SER A 261 -0.29 2.15 19.90
C SER A 261 -0.23 1.14 18.75
N THR A 262 0.69 1.34 17.82
CA THR A 262 0.93 0.48 16.66
C THR A 262 1.69 -0.78 17.10
N VAL A 263 2.68 -0.64 18.00
CA VAL A 263 3.39 -1.75 18.66
C VAL A 263 2.45 -2.58 19.52
N LYS A 264 1.68 -1.94 20.41
CA LYS A 264 0.73 -2.61 21.30
C LYS A 264 -0.23 -3.52 20.54
N ARG A 265 -0.71 -3.11 19.36
CA ARG A 265 -1.61 -3.94 18.55
C ARG A 265 -0.97 -5.27 18.12
N PHE A 266 0.33 -5.28 17.85
CA PHE A 266 1.07 -6.49 17.55
C PHE A 266 1.30 -7.33 18.81
N LEU A 267 1.73 -6.71 19.91
CA LEU A 267 1.93 -7.39 21.19
C LEU A 267 0.65 -8.05 21.71
N ASP A 268 -0.47 -7.31 21.74
CA ASP A 268 -1.78 -7.83 22.13
C ASP A 268 -2.20 -9.03 21.24
N TRP A 269 -1.74 -9.11 19.99
CA TRP A 269 -2.01 -10.24 19.10
C TRP A 269 -1.07 -11.42 19.37
N HIS A 270 0.21 -11.14 19.60
CA HIS A 270 1.25 -12.10 19.93
C HIS A 270 0.91 -12.84 21.24
N GLU A 271 0.54 -12.11 22.29
CA GLU A 271 0.16 -12.68 23.60
C GLU A 271 -0.99 -13.70 23.46
N ARG A 272 -1.98 -13.41 22.60
CA ARG A 272 -3.07 -14.35 22.27
C ARG A 272 -2.65 -15.58 21.49
N GLN A 273 -1.42 -15.62 20.95
CA GLN A 273 -0.86 -16.83 20.33
C GLN A 273 -0.16 -17.73 21.35
N ILE A 274 0.29 -17.19 22.49
CA ILE A 274 0.92 -17.95 23.57
C ILE A 274 -0.14 -18.75 24.36
N GLU A 275 -1.33 -18.17 24.53
CA GLU A 275 -2.45 -18.79 25.27
C GLU A 275 -3.13 -19.98 24.55
N LYS A 276 -2.64 -20.39 23.38
CA LYS A 276 -3.24 -21.44 22.54
C LYS A 276 -2.38 -22.70 22.49
#